data_AF-A0A5E4MF83-F1
#
_entry.id   AF-A0A5E4MF83-F1
#
_cell.length_a   1.000
_cell.length_b   1.000
_cell.length_c   1.000
_cell.angle_alpha   90.00
_cell.angle_beta   90.00
_cell.angle_gamma   90.00
#
_symmetry.space_group_name_H-M   'P 1'
#
loop_
_entity.id
_entity.type
_entity.pdbx_description
1 polymer ?
#
loop_
_entity_poly.entity_id
_entity_poly.type
_entity_poly.pdbx_seq_one_letter_code
_entity_poly.pdbx_strand_id
1 'polypeptide(L)'
;MDTVENCIEEITNSLHKIEDPGQLQNVHRWVIKLTTGEPNGLKEDYLRLLEYTIKSGDLREPFDSPPKEGRLPGLSELVRRPSSPSPCSPEERNRSALSAGGCGLPDYVKDCTAKDRTGPEPCPELVGIIEQTNCEIASLQRFMADVQRYTCDGGKLMEQVCGQMMDDYLQAAEAVFDDRAQKLSDSLAKEQVALLLRYRNEKQRMISRAQILLDYVRELMPKFIHSEYIVEPEAYMKRLIMEKKNAILAKNTDGDDKNSTTSAEQADSSATDIEHKKLLSALVWLRSEEDRSECENLALVERFESIVVAIDAASRRRTANECQAKTQRSELRCELDSLRKKSAMQVAQIDDYVDKISAEKTESRPLC
;
A
#
# COMPACT_ATOMS: atom_id res chain seq x y z
N MET A 1 27.20 0.27 19.04
CA MET A 1 26.08 -0.20 18.20
C MET A 1 24.92 0.80 18.22
N ASP A 2 24.75 1.55 19.31
CA ASP A 2 23.65 2.52 19.50
C ASP A 2 23.62 3.71 18.53
N THR A 3 24.73 4.06 17.86
CA THR A 3 24.79 5.25 16.99
C THR A 3 24.13 5.05 15.63
N VAL A 4 24.12 3.81 15.11
CA VAL A 4 23.55 3.53 13.78
C VAL A 4 22.04 3.42 13.84
N GLU A 5 21.50 2.78 14.89
CA GLU A 5 20.06 2.70 15.13
C GLU A 5 19.45 4.10 15.35
N ASN A 6 20.14 4.96 16.11
CA ASN A 6 19.72 6.35 16.29
C ASN A 6 19.71 7.15 14.97
N CYS A 7 20.74 7.02 14.13
CA CYS A 7 20.76 7.68 12.81
C CYS A 7 19.59 7.22 11.92
N ILE A 8 19.23 5.92 11.95
CA ILE A 8 18.13 5.39 11.17
C ILE A 8 16.79 5.96 11.67
N GLU A 9 16.55 5.99 12.97
CA GLU A 9 15.35 6.59 13.55
C GLU A 9 15.22 8.07 13.18
N GLU A 10 16.32 8.84 13.23
CA GLU A 10 16.32 10.25 12.86
C GLU A 10 16.07 10.48 11.36
N ILE A 11 16.63 9.63 10.50
CA ILE A 11 16.33 9.63 9.06
C ILE A 11 14.85 9.34 8.84
N THR A 12 14.31 8.27 9.44
CA THR A 12 12.89 7.89 9.32
C THR A 12 11.96 8.99 9.78
N ASN A 13 12.27 9.64 10.90
CA ASN A 13 11.49 10.77 11.42
C ASN A 13 11.56 12.01 10.52
N SER A 14 12.62 12.16 9.71
CA SER A 14 12.83 13.31 8.83
C SER A 14 12.38 13.08 7.39
N LEU A 15 11.92 11.87 7.02
CA LEU A 15 11.47 11.54 5.65
C LEU A 15 10.28 12.38 5.17
N HIS A 16 9.43 12.86 6.09
CA HIS A 16 8.30 13.73 5.75
C HIS A 16 8.70 15.08 5.14
N LYS A 17 9.99 15.46 5.23
CA LYS A 17 10.53 16.70 4.65
C LYS A 17 10.84 16.59 3.16
N ILE A 18 10.79 15.37 2.59
CA ILE A 18 11.08 15.12 1.18
C ILE A 18 9.77 15.17 0.41
N GLU A 19 9.53 16.25 -0.32
CA GLU A 19 8.30 16.46 -1.10
C GLU A 19 8.30 15.68 -2.43
N ASP A 20 9.48 15.43 -3.01
CA ASP A 20 9.60 14.68 -4.26
C ASP A 20 9.52 13.16 -4.04
N PRO A 21 8.51 12.47 -4.61
CA PRO A 21 8.40 11.02 -4.50
C PRO A 21 9.58 10.26 -5.12
N GLY A 22 10.27 10.84 -6.12
CA GLY A 22 11.46 10.24 -6.73
C GLY A 22 12.64 10.22 -5.76
N GLN A 23 12.95 11.35 -5.14
CA GLN A 23 13.96 11.45 -4.09
C GLN A 23 13.65 10.56 -2.88
N LEU A 24 12.39 10.49 -2.45
CA LEU A 24 11.98 9.63 -1.34
C LEU A 24 12.25 8.15 -1.64
N GLN A 25 12.00 7.71 -2.88
CA GLN A 25 12.30 6.36 -3.32
C GLN A 25 13.81 6.07 -3.35
N ASN A 26 14.62 7.05 -3.77
CA ASN A 26 16.08 6.93 -3.77
C ASN A 26 16.65 6.84 -2.36
N VAL A 27 16.18 7.68 -1.43
CA VAL A 27 16.54 7.63 -0.01
C VAL A 27 16.21 6.27 0.59
N HIS A 28 15.03 5.72 0.29
CA HIS A 28 14.65 4.38 0.76
C HIS A 28 15.59 3.28 0.24
N ARG A 29 15.99 3.33 -1.04
CA ARG A 29 16.98 2.39 -1.61
C ARG A 29 18.36 2.53 -0.96
N TRP A 30 18.77 3.75 -0.65
CA TRP A 30 20.01 4.02 0.09
C TRP A 30 19.96 3.48 1.52
N VAL A 31 18.89 3.73 2.28
CA VAL A 31 18.72 3.19 3.63
C VAL A 31 18.77 1.66 3.63
N ILE A 32 18.12 0.99 2.68
CA ILE A 32 18.20 -0.48 2.56
C ILE A 32 19.66 -0.92 2.33
N LYS A 33 20.37 -0.29 1.39
CA LYS A 33 21.75 -0.67 1.07
C LYS A 33 22.72 -0.43 2.23
N LEU A 34 22.50 0.62 3.01
CA LEU A 34 23.36 0.99 4.14
C LEU A 34 23.07 0.15 5.39
N THR A 35 21.87 -0.42 5.51
CA THR A 35 21.46 -1.24 6.68
C THR A 35 21.55 -2.75 6.43
N THR A 36 21.67 -3.20 5.17
CA THR A 36 21.80 -4.63 4.83
C THR A 36 23.26 -5.08 4.69
N GLY A 37 23.56 -6.31 5.14
CA GLY A 37 24.90 -6.92 5.08
C GLY A 37 25.83 -6.55 6.24
N GLU A 38 27.12 -6.89 6.13
CA GLU A 38 28.09 -6.65 7.22
C GLU A 38 28.30 -5.15 7.49
N PRO A 39 28.45 -4.75 8.78
CA PRO A 39 28.73 -3.37 9.16
C PRO A 39 30.10 -2.96 8.60
N ASN A 40 30.15 -1.79 7.98
CA ASN A 40 31.35 -1.21 7.38
C ASN A 40 31.39 0.26 7.79
N GLY A 41 32.54 0.78 8.23
CA GLY A 41 32.68 2.17 8.64
C GLY A 41 32.19 3.17 7.57
N LEU A 42 32.35 2.82 6.29
CA LEU A 42 31.81 3.63 5.19
C LEU A 42 30.27 3.73 5.23
N LYS A 43 29.55 2.67 5.62
CA LYS A 43 28.08 2.72 5.70
C LYS A 43 27.61 3.68 6.78
N GLU A 44 28.32 3.73 7.91
CA GLU A 44 28.02 4.65 9.00
C GLU A 44 28.24 6.11 8.58
N ASP A 45 29.33 6.38 7.86
CA ASP A 45 29.61 7.73 7.36
C ASP A 45 28.57 8.18 6.31
N TYR A 46 28.12 7.28 5.44
CA TYR A 46 27.04 7.54 4.48
C TYR A 46 25.68 7.75 5.16
N LEU A 47 25.38 7.04 6.26
CA LEU A 47 24.17 7.25 7.04
C LEU A 47 24.17 8.63 7.71
N ARG A 48 25.29 9.05 8.29
CA ARG A 48 25.44 10.40 8.86
C ARG A 48 25.32 11.49 7.80
N LEU A 49 25.89 11.27 6.61
CA LEU A 49 25.75 12.22 5.51
C LEU A 49 24.29 12.30 5.02
N LEU A 50 23.61 11.17 4.92
CA LEU A 50 22.20 11.11 4.54
C LEU A 50 21.32 11.87 5.55
N GLU A 51 21.52 11.62 6.84
CA GLU A 51 20.83 12.32 7.93
C GLU A 51 21.05 13.84 7.84
N TYR A 52 22.28 14.30 7.60
CA TYR A 52 22.60 15.71 7.41
C TYR A 52 21.87 16.31 6.20
N THR A 53 21.89 15.64 5.04
CA THR A 53 21.25 16.15 3.81
C THR A 53 19.73 16.23 3.90
N ILE A 54 19.09 15.28 4.60
CA ILE A 54 17.64 15.30 4.85
C ILE A 54 17.29 16.41 5.85
N LYS A 55 18.13 16.65 6.86
CA LYS A 55 17.94 17.76 7.81
C LYS A 55 18.12 19.13 7.15
N SER A 56 19.04 19.26 6.19
CA SER A 56 19.27 20.51 5.45
C SER A 56 18.27 20.76 4.33
N GLY A 57 17.45 19.77 3.95
CA GLY A 57 16.44 19.89 2.89
C GLY A 57 17.02 20.00 1.48
N ASP A 58 18.30 19.65 1.29
CA ASP A 58 19.01 19.72 0.01
C ASP A 58 19.64 18.35 -0.26
N LEU A 59 18.85 17.46 -0.86
CA LEU A 59 19.25 16.12 -1.27
C LEU A 59 20.12 16.21 -2.52
N ARG A 60 21.44 16.18 -2.32
CA ARG A 60 22.45 16.20 -3.39
C ARG A 60 23.00 14.81 -3.72
N GLU A 61 23.78 14.71 -4.79
CA GLU A 61 24.60 13.54 -5.10
C GLU A 61 25.33 13.05 -3.82
N PRO A 62 25.20 11.76 -3.47
CA PRO A 62 24.75 10.64 -4.31
C PRO A 62 23.31 10.18 -4.04
N PHE A 63 22.52 10.90 -3.24
CA PHE A 63 21.21 10.47 -2.77
C PHE A 63 20.04 10.88 -3.67
N ASP A 64 20.32 11.75 -4.65
CA ASP A 64 19.44 12.13 -5.75
C ASP A 64 19.24 11.01 -6.79
N SER A 65 20.07 9.97 -6.74
CA SER A 65 20.07 8.83 -7.64
C SER A 65 20.11 7.51 -6.87
N PRO A 66 19.60 6.41 -7.44
CA PRO A 66 19.63 5.11 -6.78
C PRO A 66 21.07 4.64 -6.54
N PRO A 67 21.34 3.92 -5.44
CA PRO A 67 22.69 3.48 -5.12
C PRO A 67 23.22 2.52 -6.19
N LYS A 68 24.39 2.81 -6.75
CA LYS A 68 25.07 1.94 -7.74
C LYS A 68 25.31 0.54 -7.17
N GLU A 69 25.15 -0.50 -7.98
CA GLU A 69 25.47 -1.87 -7.57
C GLU A 69 27.00 -2.04 -7.38
N GLY A 70 27.43 -2.65 -6.27
CA GLY A 70 28.85 -2.83 -5.92
C GLY A 70 29.31 -2.09 -4.65
N ARG A 71 30.64 -2.06 -4.43
CA ARG A 71 31.27 -1.43 -3.25
C ARG A 71 30.97 0.08 -3.23
N LEU A 72 30.68 0.60 -2.04
CA LEU A 72 30.47 2.03 -1.83
C LEU A 72 31.80 2.78 -2.08
N PRO A 73 31.80 3.82 -2.93
CA PRO A 73 32.99 4.66 -3.12
C PRO A 73 33.34 5.37 -1.80
N GLY A 74 34.60 5.78 -1.66
CA GLY A 74 35.00 6.53 -0.47
C GLY A 74 34.39 7.93 -0.50
N LEU A 75 33.93 8.45 0.65
CA LEU A 75 33.38 9.82 0.72
C LEU A 75 34.37 10.90 0.22
N SER A 76 35.68 10.64 0.31
CA SER A 76 36.73 11.50 -0.24
C SER A 76 36.74 11.56 -1.78
N GLU A 77 36.17 10.57 -2.48
CA GLU A 77 36.00 10.59 -3.95
C GLU A 77 34.80 11.45 -4.36
N LEU A 78 33.77 11.56 -3.52
CA LEU A 78 32.60 12.40 -3.75
C LEU A 78 32.90 13.90 -3.64
N VAL A 79 33.78 14.27 -2.70
CA VAL A 79 34.21 15.68 -2.50
C VAL A 79 35.13 16.17 -3.62
N ARG A 80 35.69 15.27 -4.45
CA ARG A 80 36.69 15.61 -5.47
C ARG A 80 36.14 15.83 -6.88
N ARG A 81 34.82 15.69 -7.09
CA ARG A 81 34.18 16.06 -8.36
C ARG A 81 33.84 17.55 -8.34
N PRO A 82 34.53 18.40 -9.12
CA PRO A 82 34.01 19.73 -9.37
C PRO A 82 32.69 19.57 -10.15
N SER A 83 31.66 20.23 -9.66
CA SER A 83 30.41 20.49 -10.38
C SER A 83 30.73 21.04 -11.77
N SER A 84 30.72 20.19 -12.79
CA SER A 84 30.75 20.64 -14.18
C SER A 84 29.34 21.09 -14.58
N PRO A 85 29.18 22.29 -15.17
CA PRO A 85 27.89 22.75 -15.65
C PRO A 85 27.49 21.92 -16.87
N SER A 86 26.37 21.20 -16.77
CA SER A 86 25.72 20.59 -17.94
C SER A 86 24.88 21.67 -18.65
N PRO A 87 24.86 21.69 -19.99
CA PRO A 87 24.40 22.85 -20.76
C PRO A 87 22.89 23.03 -20.64
N CYS A 88 22.47 24.29 -20.50
CA CYS A 88 21.12 24.73 -20.78
C CYS A 88 20.67 24.24 -22.17
N SER A 89 19.68 23.35 -22.22
CA SER A 89 18.77 23.26 -23.35
C SER A 89 17.48 23.96 -22.93
N PRO A 90 17.01 24.98 -23.67
CA PRO A 90 15.81 25.72 -23.31
C PRO A 90 14.60 25.03 -23.93
N GLU A 91 13.97 24.12 -23.19
CA GLU A 91 12.58 23.75 -23.48
C GLU A 91 11.88 23.29 -22.20
N GLU A 92 10.62 23.71 -22.07
CA GLU A 92 9.65 23.29 -21.05
C GLU A 92 9.66 24.04 -19.70
N ARG A 93 9.63 25.38 -19.77
CA ARG A 93 8.69 26.12 -18.92
C ARG A 93 7.28 25.87 -19.46
N ASN A 94 6.55 24.95 -18.84
CA ASN A 94 5.12 25.03 -18.51
C ASN A 94 4.55 23.62 -18.33
N ARG A 95 4.48 23.15 -17.09
CA ARG A 95 3.40 22.28 -16.61
C ARG A 95 3.39 22.24 -15.09
N SER A 96 2.88 23.32 -14.50
CA SER A 96 2.29 23.30 -13.17
C SER A 96 0.91 23.95 -13.27
N ALA A 97 -0.08 23.14 -13.63
CA ALA A 97 -1.50 23.30 -13.32
C ALA A 97 -2.24 22.11 -13.98
N LEU A 98 -3.09 21.44 -13.18
CA LEU A 98 -4.21 20.52 -13.48
C LEU A 98 -4.14 19.41 -12.41
N SER A 99 -4.83 19.40 -11.27
CA SER A 99 -6.19 19.83 -10.88
C SER A 99 -7.27 19.67 -11.94
N ALA A 100 -8.16 18.72 -11.64
CA ALA A 100 -9.41 18.40 -12.32
C ALA A 100 -9.31 17.69 -13.67
N GLY A 101 -10.18 16.68 -13.83
CA GLY A 101 -10.17 15.71 -14.91
C GLY A 101 -10.25 16.31 -16.31
N GLY A 102 -9.55 15.63 -17.21
CA GLY A 102 -9.66 15.83 -18.65
C GLY A 102 -8.99 14.64 -19.33
N CYS A 103 -9.75 13.91 -20.14
CA CYS A 103 -9.23 12.90 -21.04
C CYS A 103 -8.22 13.57 -21.98
N GLY A 104 -6.93 13.30 -21.78
CA GLY A 104 -5.87 13.75 -22.68
C GLY A 104 -5.90 12.91 -23.96
N LEU A 105 -6.40 13.50 -25.05
CA LEU A 105 -6.17 13.01 -26.40
C LEU A 105 -4.65 13.07 -26.71
N PRO A 106 -4.07 12.14 -27.47
CA PRO A 106 -2.67 12.23 -27.89
C PRO A 106 -2.43 13.45 -28.80
N ASP A 107 -1.32 14.15 -28.57
CA ASP A 107 -0.79 15.29 -29.35
C ASP A 107 -0.36 14.88 -30.78
N TYR A 108 -1.28 14.45 -31.65
CA TYR A 108 -0.96 14.11 -33.05
C TYR A 108 -1.27 15.23 -34.07
N VAL A 109 -1.60 16.45 -33.63
CA VAL A 109 -1.85 17.57 -34.56
C VAL A 109 -0.99 18.77 -34.22
N LYS A 110 0.32 18.66 -34.48
CA LYS A 110 1.20 19.85 -34.36
C LYS A 110 2.27 20.01 -35.44
N ASP A 111 2.16 19.30 -36.56
CA ASP A 111 2.93 19.61 -37.76
C ASP A 111 2.04 19.58 -39.01
N CYS A 112 1.31 20.67 -39.21
CA CYS A 112 0.85 21.09 -40.53
C CYS A 112 1.22 22.56 -40.70
N THR A 113 2.51 22.83 -40.88
CA THR A 113 2.94 24.17 -41.29
C THR A 113 2.41 24.43 -42.70
N ALA A 114 1.48 25.37 -42.74
CA ALA A 114 0.74 25.79 -43.90
C ALA A 114 1.65 26.40 -44.97
N LYS A 115 1.81 25.72 -46.10
CA LYS A 115 1.93 26.32 -47.44
C LYS A 115 1.28 25.35 -48.44
N ASP A 116 0.38 25.88 -49.28
CA ASP A 116 -0.48 25.19 -50.25
C ASP A 116 -1.64 24.33 -49.72
N ARG A 117 -2.73 25.01 -49.34
CA ARG A 117 -4.09 24.42 -49.37
C ARG A 117 -4.98 25.20 -50.33
N THR A 118 -4.75 25.05 -51.63
CA THR A 118 -5.83 25.15 -52.62
C THR A 118 -6.40 23.74 -52.80
N GLY A 119 -7.01 23.21 -51.74
CA GLY A 119 -7.78 21.97 -51.80
C GLY A 119 -9.23 22.30 -52.17
N PRO A 120 -9.97 21.34 -52.75
CA PRO A 120 -11.41 21.50 -53.01
C PRO A 120 -12.13 21.87 -51.70
N GLU A 121 -13.06 22.82 -51.77
CA GLU A 121 -13.87 23.20 -50.61
C GLU A 121 -14.52 21.97 -49.98
N PRO A 122 -14.55 21.87 -48.64
CA PRO A 122 -15.20 20.76 -47.96
C PRO A 122 -16.68 20.74 -48.32
N CYS A 123 -17.19 19.54 -48.62
CA CYS A 123 -18.57 19.34 -49.02
C CYS A 123 -19.53 19.94 -47.95
N PRO A 124 -20.43 20.88 -48.29
CA PRO A 124 -21.27 21.57 -47.31
C PRO A 124 -22.20 20.61 -46.57
N GLU A 125 -22.59 19.49 -47.19
CA GLU A 125 -23.36 18.44 -46.53
C GLU A 125 -22.57 17.73 -45.42
N LEU A 126 -21.25 17.56 -45.58
CA LEU A 126 -20.39 16.94 -44.58
C LEU A 126 -20.27 17.82 -43.33
N VAL A 127 -20.13 19.13 -43.53
CA VAL A 127 -20.11 20.13 -42.46
C VAL A 127 -21.44 20.13 -41.70
N GLY A 128 -22.55 20.07 -42.42
CA GLY A 128 -23.88 19.95 -41.82
C GLY A 128 -24.06 18.70 -40.97
N ILE A 129 -23.49 17.56 -41.37
CA ILE A 129 -23.52 16.33 -40.55
C ILE A 129 -22.71 16.53 -39.27
N ILE A 130 -21.51 17.09 -39.35
CA ILE A 130 -20.67 17.32 -38.17
C ILE A 130 -21.35 18.27 -37.18
N GLU A 131 -21.99 19.34 -37.66
CA GLU A 131 -22.70 20.32 -36.81
C GLU A 131 -24.00 19.76 -36.19
N GLN A 132 -24.67 18.83 -36.87
CA GLN A 132 -25.92 18.21 -36.40
C GLN A 132 -25.69 16.95 -35.56
N THR A 133 -24.49 16.39 -35.57
CA THR A 133 -24.20 15.17 -34.81
C THR A 133 -24.05 15.50 -33.32
N ASN A 134 -25.02 15.05 -32.52
CA ASN A 134 -24.92 15.14 -31.07
C ASN A 134 -24.06 13.99 -30.51
N CYS A 135 -22.89 14.33 -29.96
CA CYS A 135 -21.92 13.40 -29.38
C CYS A 135 -22.46 12.55 -28.22
N GLU A 136 -23.55 12.97 -27.57
CA GLU A 136 -24.15 12.24 -26.44
C GLU A 136 -25.12 11.13 -26.87
N ILE A 137 -25.65 11.21 -28.09
CA ILE A 137 -26.76 10.35 -28.56
C ILE A 137 -26.35 9.51 -29.78
N ALA A 138 -25.47 10.05 -30.63
CA ALA A 138 -25.03 9.35 -31.83
C ALA A 138 -23.92 8.36 -31.50
N SER A 139 -24.13 7.08 -31.84
CA SER A 139 -23.05 6.09 -31.79
C SER A 139 -22.02 6.36 -32.89
N LEU A 140 -20.75 6.04 -32.63
CA LEU A 140 -19.66 6.17 -33.59
C LEU A 140 -19.98 5.47 -34.92
N GLN A 141 -20.59 4.27 -34.86
CA GLN A 141 -21.03 3.53 -36.05
C GLN A 141 -22.08 4.28 -36.88
N ARG A 142 -23.01 5.00 -36.23
CA ARG A 142 -24.04 5.78 -36.91
C ARG A 142 -23.42 7.00 -37.61
N PHE A 143 -22.54 7.70 -36.91
CA PHE A 143 -21.78 8.81 -37.48
C PHE A 143 -20.92 8.38 -38.68
N MET A 144 -20.23 7.24 -38.55
CA MET A 144 -19.44 6.63 -39.63
C MET A 144 -20.29 6.33 -40.87
N ALA A 145 -21.49 5.77 -40.68
CA ALA A 145 -22.40 5.45 -41.78
C ALA A 145 -22.96 6.69 -42.49
N ASP A 146 -23.19 7.77 -41.75
CA ASP A 146 -23.67 9.04 -42.31
C ASP A 146 -22.58 9.75 -43.12
N VAL A 147 -21.33 9.74 -42.63
CA VAL A 147 -20.17 10.36 -43.30
C VAL A 147 -19.66 9.54 -44.49
N GLN A 148 -19.79 8.21 -44.45
CA GLN A 148 -19.35 7.30 -45.51
C GLN A 148 -19.91 7.67 -46.89
N ARG A 149 -21.12 8.24 -46.95
CA ARG A 149 -21.79 8.64 -48.20
C ARG A 149 -21.16 9.86 -48.89
N TYR A 150 -20.38 10.63 -48.15
CA TYR A 150 -19.83 11.92 -48.60
C TYR A 150 -18.30 11.89 -48.71
N THR A 151 -17.69 10.72 -48.57
CA THR A 151 -16.24 10.51 -48.66
C THR A 151 -15.89 9.72 -49.92
N CYS A 152 -14.82 10.11 -50.60
CA CYS A 152 -14.44 9.52 -51.89
C CYS A 152 -13.96 8.06 -51.80
N ASP A 153 -13.50 7.64 -50.61
CA ASP A 153 -13.03 6.30 -50.30
C ASP A 153 -14.11 5.43 -49.64
N GLY A 154 -15.33 5.94 -49.52
CA GLY A 154 -16.43 5.27 -48.82
C GLY A 154 -16.11 5.06 -47.34
N GLY A 155 -15.47 6.03 -46.68
CA GLY A 155 -15.27 6.06 -45.24
C GLY A 155 -14.17 5.14 -44.71
N LYS A 156 -13.41 4.45 -45.58
CA LYS A 156 -12.38 3.48 -45.19
C LYS A 156 -11.26 4.09 -44.36
N LEU A 157 -10.78 5.27 -44.73
CA LEU A 157 -9.76 5.98 -43.96
C LEU A 157 -10.28 6.37 -42.58
N MET A 158 -11.54 6.81 -42.51
CA MET A 158 -12.15 7.19 -41.24
C MET A 158 -12.38 5.96 -40.34
N GLU A 159 -12.75 4.82 -40.92
CA GLU A 159 -12.92 3.56 -40.20
C GLU A 159 -11.58 3.08 -39.63
N GLN A 160 -10.51 3.18 -40.41
CA GLN A 160 -9.16 2.85 -39.98
C GLN A 160 -8.68 3.77 -38.84
N VAL A 161 -8.87 5.09 -38.97
CA VAL A 161 -8.47 6.06 -37.94
C VAL A 161 -9.29 5.86 -36.65
N CYS A 162 -10.61 5.65 -36.77
CA CYS A 162 -11.46 5.36 -35.62
C CYS A 162 -11.10 4.03 -34.95
N GLY A 163 -10.80 2.99 -35.72
CA GLY A 163 -10.31 1.72 -35.20
C GLY A 163 -9.01 1.89 -34.41
N GLN A 164 -8.03 2.56 -35.01
CA GLN A 164 -6.75 2.85 -34.35
C GLN A 164 -6.94 3.66 -33.06
N MET A 165 -7.77 4.71 -33.07
CA MET A 165 -8.01 5.50 -31.85
C MET A 165 -8.72 4.71 -30.76
N MET A 166 -9.62 3.78 -31.11
CA MET A 166 -10.27 2.91 -30.14
C MET A 166 -9.27 1.91 -29.54
N ASP A 167 -8.37 1.35 -30.34
CA ASP A 167 -7.30 0.48 -29.88
C ASP A 167 -6.32 1.24 -28.97
N ASP A 168 -5.89 2.44 -29.37
CA ASP A 168 -5.03 3.31 -28.57
C ASP A 168 -5.70 3.68 -27.24
N TYR A 169 -7.00 3.98 -27.26
CA TYR A 169 -7.79 4.26 -26.05
C TYR A 169 -7.87 3.04 -25.13
N LEU A 170 -8.14 1.85 -25.68
CA LEU A 170 -8.20 0.61 -24.91
C LEU A 170 -6.84 0.30 -24.27
N GLN A 171 -5.76 0.46 -25.02
CA GLN A 171 -4.40 0.24 -24.52
C GLN A 171 -4.04 1.26 -23.42
N ALA A 172 -4.41 2.53 -23.60
CA ALA A 172 -4.21 3.56 -22.58
C ALA A 172 -5.04 3.27 -21.32
N ALA A 173 -6.30 2.85 -21.48
CA ALA A 173 -7.16 2.48 -20.37
C ALA A 173 -6.58 1.29 -19.60
N GLU A 174 -6.15 0.23 -20.30
CA GLU A 174 -5.49 -0.94 -19.71
C GLU A 174 -4.24 -0.52 -18.93
N ALA A 175 -3.35 0.28 -19.52
CA ALA A 175 -2.16 0.78 -18.84
C ALA A 175 -2.48 1.59 -17.56
N VAL A 176 -3.52 2.43 -17.59
CA VAL A 176 -3.96 3.18 -16.40
C VAL A 176 -4.53 2.26 -15.33
N PHE A 177 -5.31 1.25 -15.70
CA PHE A 177 -5.83 0.27 -14.76
C PHE A 177 -4.72 -0.58 -14.15
N ASP A 178 -3.75 -1.01 -14.94
CA ASP A 178 -2.61 -1.80 -14.48
C ASP A 178 -1.69 -0.98 -13.56
N ASP A 179 -1.37 0.27 -13.91
CA ASP A 179 -0.60 1.18 -13.04
C ASP A 179 -1.32 1.40 -11.71
N ARG A 180 -2.64 1.63 -11.74
CA ARG A 180 -3.44 1.81 -10.52
C ARG A 180 -3.51 0.52 -9.69
N ALA A 181 -3.67 -0.64 -10.33
CA ALA A 181 -3.67 -1.93 -9.67
C ALA A 181 -2.31 -2.22 -9.01
N GLN A 182 -1.21 -1.92 -9.71
CA GLN A 182 0.13 -2.07 -9.19
C GLN A 182 0.36 -1.15 -7.98
N LYS A 183 -0.01 0.13 -8.06
CA LYS A 183 0.08 1.08 -6.95
C LYS A 183 -0.71 0.63 -5.72
N LEU A 184 -1.92 0.11 -5.92
CA LEU A 184 -2.74 -0.45 -4.84
C LEU A 184 -2.07 -1.69 -4.22
N SER A 185 -1.52 -2.58 -5.04
CA SER A 185 -0.81 -3.78 -4.57
C SER A 185 0.44 -3.41 -3.77
N ASP A 186 1.25 -2.46 -4.27
CA ASP A 186 2.45 -1.97 -3.59
C ASP A 186 2.10 -1.28 -2.26
N SER A 187 1.03 -0.48 -2.22
CA SER A 187 0.55 0.16 -0.99
C SER A 187 0.09 -0.89 0.02
N LEU A 188 -0.63 -1.91 -0.41
CA LEU A 188 -1.08 -3.00 0.47
C LEU A 188 0.11 -3.80 1.02
N ALA A 189 1.10 -4.11 0.19
CA ALA A 189 2.31 -4.81 0.61
C ALA A 189 3.09 -3.99 1.66
N LYS A 190 3.21 -2.67 1.46
CA LYS A 190 3.83 -1.76 2.45
C LYS A 190 3.10 -1.79 3.79
N GLU A 191 1.77 -1.69 3.78
CA GLU A 191 0.95 -1.76 5.01
C GLU A 191 1.08 -3.11 5.72
N GLN A 192 1.08 -4.21 4.97
CA GLN A 192 1.27 -5.55 5.55
C GLN A 192 2.64 -5.70 6.22
N VAL A 193 3.71 -5.22 5.59
CA VAL A 193 5.06 -5.22 6.18
C VAL A 193 5.13 -4.31 7.40
N ALA A 194 4.54 -3.11 7.33
CA ALA A 194 4.50 -2.18 8.46
C ALA A 194 3.77 -2.77 9.67
N LEU A 195 2.63 -3.44 9.45
CA LEU A 195 1.90 -4.16 10.49
C LEU A 195 2.75 -5.29 11.10
N LEU A 196 3.40 -6.11 10.28
CA LEU A 196 4.26 -7.19 10.77
C LEU A 196 5.41 -6.67 11.64
N LEU A 197 6.08 -5.58 11.22
CA LEU A 197 7.13 -4.94 12.00
C LEU A 197 6.59 -4.39 13.32
N ARG A 198 5.42 -3.74 13.30
CA ARG A 198 4.76 -3.24 14.51
C ARG A 198 4.45 -4.35 15.50
N TYR A 199 3.85 -5.46 15.04
CA TYR A 199 3.57 -6.61 15.90
C TYR A 199 4.85 -7.25 16.44
N ARG A 200 5.90 -7.35 15.63
CA ARG A 200 7.20 -7.87 16.07
C ARG A 200 7.80 -7.01 17.18
N ASN A 201 7.78 -5.68 17.00
CA ASN A 201 8.29 -4.73 17.99
C ASN A 201 7.49 -4.78 19.29
N GLU A 202 6.16 -4.83 19.20
CA GLU A 202 5.31 -4.90 20.38
C GLU A 202 5.49 -6.23 21.13
N LYS A 203 5.58 -7.35 20.39
CA LYS A 203 5.91 -8.66 20.96
C LYS A 203 7.24 -8.62 21.69
N GLN A 204 8.28 -8.04 21.08
CA GLN A 204 9.60 -7.94 21.70
C GLN A 204 9.54 -7.10 22.97
N ARG A 205 8.87 -5.94 22.94
CA ARG A 205 8.67 -5.09 24.13
C ARG A 205 7.95 -5.82 25.25
N MET A 206 6.89 -6.58 24.95
CA MET A 206 6.19 -7.37 25.95
C MET A 206 7.07 -8.47 26.55
N ILE A 207 7.83 -9.19 25.71
CA ILE A 207 8.76 -10.23 26.19
C ILE A 207 9.83 -9.60 27.09
N SER A 208 10.43 -8.48 26.69
CA SER A 208 11.43 -7.79 27.52
C SER A 208 10.85 -7.33 28.86
N ARG A 209 9.62 -6.77 28.87
CA ARG A 209 8.93 -6.41 30.11
C ARG A 209 8.65 -7.64 31.00
N ALA A 210 8.17 -8.73 30.40
CA ALA A 210 7.91 -9.97 31.11
C ALA A 210 9.19 -10.57 31.69
N GLN A 211 10.31 -10.53 30.96
CA GLN A 211 11.62 -10.96 31.45
C GLN A 211 12.09 -10.13 32.64
N ILE A 212 12.01 -8.79 32.56
CA ILE A 212 12.36 -7.90 33.68
C ILE A 212 11.52 -8.20 34.91
N LEU A 213 10.20 -8.38 34.74
CA LEU A 213 9.30 -8.72 35.84
C LEU A 213 9.63 -10.09 36.43
N LEU A 214 9.95 -11.06 35.58
CA LEU A 214 10.28 -12.41 36.00
C LEU A 214 11.62 -12.45 36.76
N ASP A 215 12.61 -11.69 36.34
CA ASP A 215 13.88 -11.53 37.05
C ASP A 215 13.68 -10.81 38.39
N TYR A 216 12.83 -9.79 38.45
CA TYR A 216 12.44 -9.14 39.69
C TYR A 216 11.73 -10.09 40.67
N VAL A 217 10.83 -10.94 40.16
CA VAL A 217 10.16 -11.97 40.98
C VAL A 217 11.16 -12.99 41.49
N ARG A 218 12.14 -13.43 40.67
CA ARG A 218 13.22 -14.33 41.09
C ARG A 218 14.09 -13.70 42.18
N GLU A 219 14.39 -12.41 42.08
CA GLU A 219 15.15 -11.68 43.09
C GLU A 219 14.37 -11.59 44.41
N LEU A 220 13.07 -11.29 44.35
CA LEU A 220 12.22 -11.21 45.53
C LEU A 220 11.95 -12.57 46.18
N MET A 221 11.90 -13.65 45.40
CA MET A 221 11.47 -14.98 45.81
C MET A 221 12.36 -16.08 45.20
N PRO A 222 13.65 -16.18 45.60
CA PRO A 222 14.61 -17.09 44.98
C PRO A 222 14.32 -18.58 45.26
N LYS A 223 13.55 -18.89 46.31
CA LYS A 223 13.12 -20.26 46.66
C LYS A 223 11.72 -20.61 46.11
N PHE A 224 11.16 -19.81 45.19
CA PHE A 224 9.82 -20.07 44.67
C PHE A 224 9.77 -21.39 43.88
N ILE A 225 8.89 -22.29 44.30
CA ILE A 225 8.65 -23.61 43.72
C ILE A 225 7.27 -23.57 43.06
N HIS A 226 7.26 -23.48 41.74
CA HIS A 226 6.01 -23.31 40.99
C HIS A 226 5.05 -24.52 41.14
N SER A 227 5.59 -25.73 41.24
CA SER A 227 4.79 -26.95 41.39
C SER A 227 4.01 -27.01 42.70
N GLU A 228 4.53 -26.43 43.78
CA GLU A 228 3.81 -26.36 45.07
C GLU A 228 2.76 -25.23 45.07
N TYR A 229 3.05 -24.12 44.39
CA TYR A 229 2.12 -23.01 44.23
C TYR A 229 0.85 -23.40 43.44
N ILE A 230 0.97 -24.22 42.40
CA ILE A 230 -0.19 -24.67 41.61
C ILE A 230 -1.17 -25.50 42.46
N VAL A 231 -0.65 -26.29 43.40
CA VAL A 231 -1.48 -27.19 44.23
C VAL A 231 -2.19 -26.43 45.33
N GLU A 232 -1.52 -25.49 46.00
CA GLU A 232 -2.11 -24.67 47.08
C GLU A 232 -1.61 -23.21 47.02
N PRO A 233 -2.16 -22.37 46.14
CA PRO A 233 -1.61 -21.04 45.86
C PRO A 233 -1.64 -20.11 47.09
N GLU A 234 -2.72 -20.15 47.88
CA GLU A 234 -2.88 -19.26 49.04
C GLU A 234 -2.03 -19.69 50.24
N ALA A 235 -1.96 -20.99 50.54
CA ALA A 235 -1.15 -21.51 51.63
C ALA A 235 0.34 -21.38 51.35
N TYR A 236 0.76 -21.61 50.10
CA TYR A 236 2.14 -21.48 49.65
C TYR A 236 2.63 -20.03 49.74
N MET A 237 1.87 -19.07 49.18
CA MET A 237 2.23 -17.65 49.24
C MET A 237 2.31 -17.12 50.68
N LYS A 238 1.35 -17.52 51.53
CA LYS A 238 1.36 -17.14 52.96
C LYS A 238 2.60 -17.66 53.69
N ARG A 239 3.01 -18.91 53.41
CA ARG A 239 4.22 -19.53 53.99
C ARG A 239 5.49 -18.79 53.54
N LEU A 240 5.59 -18.48 52.25
CA LEU A 240 6.75 -17.81 51.66
C LEU A 240 6.91 -16.37 52.18
N ILE A 241 5.80 -15.63 52.32
CA ILE A 241 5.78 -14.26 52.87
C ILE A 241 6.15 -14.28 54.37
N MET A 242 5.62 -15.24 55.14
CA MET A 242 5.98 -15.41 56.56
C MET A 242 7.46 -15.75 56.75
N GLU A 243 8.02 -16.63 55.92
CA GLU A 243 9.44 -17.00 55.95
C GLU A 243 10.34 -15.78 55.68
N LYS A 244 9.94 -14.92 54.73
CA LYS A 244 10.64 -13.65 54.43
C LYS A 244 10.49 -12.62 55.56
N LYS A 245 9.30 -12.48 56.17
CA LYS A 245 9.06 -11.65 57.36
C LYS A 245 9.97 -12.07 58.51
N ASN A 246 10.05 -13.38 58.77
CA ASN A 246 10.89 -13.94 59.83
C ASN A 246 12.40 -13.78 59.54
N ALA A 247 12.82 -13.87 58.28
CA ALA A 247 14.22 -13.64 57.89
C ALA A 247 14.65 -12.16 58.03
N ILE A 248 13.75 -11.21 57.80
CA ILE A 248 14.00 -9.77 58.01
C ILE A 248 14.07 -9.46 59.51
N LEU A 249 13.13 -10.01 60.30
CA LEU A 249 13.15 -9.91 61.77
C LEU A 249 14.44 -10.50 62.35
N ALA A 250 14.89 -11.65 61.87
CA ALA A 250 16.14 -12.29 62.32
C ALA A 250 17.39 -11.47 61.96
N LYS A 251 17.41 -10.79 60.80
CA LYS A 251 18.51 -9.89 60.41
C LYS A 251 18.58 -8.62 61.25
N ASN A 252 17.44 -8.14 61.74
CA ASN A 252 17.38 -6.95 62.60
C ASN A 252 17.75 -7.26 64.05
N THR A 253 17.65 -8.52 64.50
CA THR A 253 18.03 -8.96 65.86
C THR A 253 19.51 -9.31 66.02
N ASP A 254 20.25 -9.53 64.94
CA ASP A 254 21.68 -9.91 64.98
C ASP A 254 22.64 -8.69 64.96
N GLY A 255 22.10 -7.48 65.06
CA GLY A 255 22.84 -6.22 64.86
C GLY A 255 22.90 -5.27 66.06
N ASP A 256 22.43 -5.62 67.25
CA ASP A 256 22.46 -4.69 68.39
C ASP A 256 22.76 -5.38 69.73
N ASP A 257 24.05 -5.47 70.04
CA ASP A 257 24.52 -5.68 71.39
C ASP A 257 24.56 -4.31 72.09
N LYS A 258 23.60 -4.11 73.00
CA LYS A 258 23.50 -3.03 74.01
C LYS A 258 23.06 -1.65 73.48
N ASN A 259 21.78 -1.30 73.69
CA ASN A 259 21.34 -0.48 74.83
C ASN A 259 19.83 -0.12 74.76
N SER A 260 19.11 -0.49 75.82
CA SER A 260 17.94 0.22 76.36
C SER A 260 16.58 0.24 75.62
N THR A 261 15.57 0.02 76.46
CA THR A 261 14.23 0.63 76.42
C THR A 261 13.13 -0.11 75.66
N THR A 262 12.46 -0.96 76.44
CA THR A 262 11.07 -1.41 76.29
C THR A 262 10.12 -0.26 75.95
N SER A 263 9.93 0.01 74.65
CA SER A 263 8.82 0.79 74.05
C SER A 263 8.74 0.65 72.51
N ALA A 264 9.74 0.04 71.85
CA ALA A 264 9.80 -0.06 70.38
C ALA A 264 9.16 -1.33 69.78
N GLU A 265 9.04 -2.42 70.54
CA GLU A 265 8.56 -3.72 70.01
C GLU A 265 7.08 -3.68 69.55
N GLN A 266 6.27 -2.76 70.10
CA GLN A 266 4.86 -2.62 69.72
C GLN A 266 4.65 -1.77 68.46
N ALA A 267 5.58 -0.87 68.14
CA ALA A 267 5.54 -0.04 66.94
C ALA A 267 6.00 -0.81 65.69
N ASP A 268 7.01 -1.66 65.82
CA ASP A 268 7.59 -2.42 64.70
C ASP A 268 6.70 -3.59 64.25
N SER A 269 5.98 -4.22 65.20
CA SER A 269 4.89 -5.15 64.89
C SER A 269 3.76 -4.49 64.09
N SER A 270 3.43 -3.23 64.39
CA SER A 270 2.37 -2.50 63.68
C SER A 270 2.78 -2.07 62.27
N ALA A 271 4.06 -1.71 62.07
CA ALA A 271 4.60 -1.33 60.77
C ALA A 271 4.65 -2.52 59.79
N THR A 272 5.10 -3.68 60.26
CA THR A 272 5.13 -4.92 59.46
C THR A 272 3.71 -5.45 59.15
N ASP A 273 2.74 -5.23 60.03
CA ASP A 273 1.32 -5.56 59.76
C ASP A 273 0.68 -4.59 58.77
N ILE A 274 1.11 -3.31 58.74
CA ILE A 274 0.70 -2.34 57.72
C ILE A 274 1.28 -2.72 56.35
N GLU A 275 2.54 -3.12 56.27
CA GLU A 275 3.15 -3.63 55.03
C GLU A 275 2.47 -4.90 54.53
N HIS A 276 2.13 -5.82 55.43
CA HIS A 276 1.37 -7.03 55.09
C HIS A 276 -0.02 -6.70 54.53
N LYS A 277 -0.75 -5.74 55.14
CA LYS A 277 -2.03 -5.26 54.61
C LYS A 277 -1.88 -4.60 53.24
N LYS A 278 -0.81 -3.83 53.02
CA LYS A 278 -0.49 -3.23 51.71
C LYS A 278 -0.23 -4.31 50.66
N LEU A 279 0.55 -5.35 50.99
CA LEU A 279 0.84 -6.44 50.07
C LEU A 279 -0.41 -7.24 49.69
N LEU A 280 -1.28 -7.52 50.67
CA LEU A 280 -2.56 -8.17 50.43
C LEU A 280 -3.48 -7.31 49.56
N SER A 281 -3.55 -5.99 49.80
CA SER A 281 -4.33 -5.09 48.95
C SER A 281 -3.79 -5.02 47.52
N ALA A 282 -2.46 -5.07 47.35
CA ALA A 282 -1.84 -5.11 46.02
C ALA A 282 -2.13 -6.43 45.29
N LEU A 283 -2.16 -7.56 46.00
CA LEU A 283 -2.56 -8.85 45.42
C LEU A 283 -4.03 -8.87 44.98
N VAL A 284 -4.93 -8.30 45.79
CA VAL A 284 -6.35 -8.17 45.42
C VAL A 284 -6.50 -7.28 44.20
N TRP A 285 -5.76 -6.18 44.13
CA TRP A 285 -5.75 -5.30 42.97
C TRP A 285 -5.23 -6.02 41.71
N LEU A 286 -4.12 -6.74 41.81
CA LEU A 286 -3.56 -7.52 40.70
C LEU A 286 -4.54 -8.58 40.19
N ARG A 287 -5.26 -9.29 41.08
CA ARG A 287 -6.32 -10.22 40.67
C ARG A 287 -7.46 -9.50 39.94
N SER A 288 -7.91 -8.35 40.45
CA SER A 288 -8.97 -7.58 39.77
C SER A 288 -8.53 -7.04 38.41
N GLU A 289 -7.24 -6.76 38.25
CA GLU A 289 -6.66 -6.29 37.00
C GLU A 289 -6.49 -7.44 35.99
N GLU A 290 -6.16 -8.63 36.46
CA GLU A 290 -6.17 -9.88 35.67
C GLU A 290 -7.58 -10.17 35.16
N ASP A 291 -8.60 -10.18 36.03
CA ASP A 291 -10.00 -10.38 35.65
C ASP A 291 -10.47 -9.33 34.62
N ARG A 292 -10.06 -8.07 34.79
CA ARG A 292 -10.36 -6.98 33.85
C ARG A 292 -9.71 -7.25 32.48
N SER A 293 -8.44 -7.66 32.48
CA SER A 293 -7.72 -8.00 31.25
C SER A 293 -8.32 -9.22 30.55
N GLU A 294 -8.80 -10.22 31.29
CA GLU A 294 -9.49 -11.38 30.73
C GLU A 294 -10.81 -10.98 30.07
N CYS A 295 -11.60 -10.11 30.72
CA CYS A 295 -12.82 -9.55 30.13
C CYS A 295 -12.54 -8.80 28.81
N GLU A 296 -11.48 -7.99 28.76
CA GLU A 296 -11.09 -7.26 27.55
C GLU A 296 -10.63 -8.22 26.44
N ASN A 297 -9.89 -9.27 26.78
CA ASN A 297 -9.48 -10.30 25.83
C ASN A 297 -10.69 -11.06 25.27
N LEU A 298 -11.67 -11.42 26.10
CA LEU A 298 -12.90 -12.06 25.65
C LEU A 298 -13.67 -11.17 24.66
N ALA A 299 -13.83 -9.89 24.99
CA ALA A 299 -14.49 -8.92 24.09
C ALA A 299 -13.75 -8.74 22.76
N LEU A 300 -12.40 -8.80 22.77
CA LEU A 300 -11.59 -8.77 21.55
C LEU A 300 -11.77 -10.03 20.71
N VAL A 301 -11.84 -11.22 21.34
CA VAL A 301 -12.09 -12.49 20.65
C VAL A 301 -13.47 -12.47 20.00
N GLU A 302 -14.52 -12.03 20.71
CA GLU A 302 -15.87 -11.91 20.13
C GLU A 302 -15.91 -10.96 18.92
N ARG A 303 -15.20 -9.83 19.00
CA ARG A 303 -15.05 -8.92 17.86
C ARG A 303 -14.33 -9.58 16.69
N PHE A 304 -13.25 -10.31 16.97
CA PHE A 304 -12.51 -11.02 15.94
C PHE A 304 -13.40 -12.06 15.25
N GLU A 305 -14.14 -12.87 16.01
CA GLU A 305 -15.10 -13.84 15.47
C GLU A 305 -16.19 -13.17 14.63
N SER A 306 -16.74 -12.05 15.10
CA SER A 306 -17.71 -11.26 14.35
C SER A 306 -17.16 -10.78 12.99
N ILE A 307 -15.91 -10.28 12.98
CA ILE A 307 -15.24 -9.86 11.75
C ILE A 307 -15.00 -11.05 10.81
N VAL A 308 -14.57 -12.20 11.33
CA VAL A 308 -14.37 -13.42 10.52
C VAL A 308 -15.67 -13.86 9.86
N VAL A 309 -16.79 -13.85 10.59
CA VAL A 309 -18.13 -14.16 10.04
C VAL A 309 -18.52 -13.15 8.97
N ALA A 310 -18.26 -11.85 9.17
CA ALA A 310 -18.53 -10.82 8.19
C ALA A 310 -17.69 -10.99 6.90
N ILE A 311 -16.42 -11.36 7.03
CA ILE A 311 -15.53 -11.66 5.90
C ILE A 311 -16.04 -12.86 5.11
N ASP A 312 -16.43 -13.95 5.78
CA ASP A 312 -16.97 -15.13 5.10
C ASP A 312 -18.29 -14.80 4.37
N ALA A 313 -19.19 -14.05 5.01
CA ALA A 313 -20.42 -13.59 4.37
C ALA A 313 -20.14 -12.70 3.13
N ALA A 314 -19.17 -11.79 3.20
CA ALA A 314 -18.78 -10.96 2.07
C ALA A 314 -18.15 -11.80 0.93
N SER A 315 -17.32 -12.78 1.27
CA SER A 315 -16.73 -13.72 0.32
C SER A 315 -17.79 -14.52 -0.44
N ARG A 316 -18.79 -15.07 0.28
CA ARG A 316 -19.92 -15.78 -0.32
C ARG A 316 -20.77 -14.90 -1.25
N ARG A 317 -20.99 -13.63 -0.88
CA ARG A 317 -21.69 -12.67 -1.76
C ARG A 317 -20.89 -12.40 -3.03
N ARG A 318 -19.58 -12.24 -2.93
CA ARG A 318 -18.71 -12.03 -4.08
C ARG A 318 -18.76 -13.22 -5.04
N THR A 319 -18.63 -14.45 -4.55
CA THR A 319 -18.68 -15.65 -5.39
C THR A 319 -20.05 -15.84 -6.05
N ALA A 320 -21.13 -15.53 -5.35
CA ALA A 320 -22.48 -15.53 -5.93
C ALA A 320 -22.62 -14.51 -7.08
N ASN A 321 -22.15 -13.28 -6.87
CA ASN A 321 -22.17 -12.23 -7.89
C ASN A 321 -21.31 -12.61 -9.11
N GLU A 322 -20.12 -13.19 -8.89
CA GLU A 322 -19.26 -13.68 -9.97
C GLU A 322 -19.93 -14.81 -10.77
N CYS A 323 -20.66 -15.71 -10.10
CA CYS A 323 -21.44 -16.75 -10.76
C CYS A 323 -22.56 -16.14 -11.63
N GLN A 324 -23.33 -15.21 -11.09
CA GLN A 324 -24.39 -14.52 -11.82
C GLN A 324 -23.87 -13.77 -13.04
N ALA A 325 -22.74 -13.05 -12.89
CA ALA A 325 -22.10 -12.34 -13.99
C ALA A 325 -21.61 -13.29 -15.09
N LYS A 326 -21.08 -14.47 -14.72
CA LYS A 326 -20.69 -15.51 -15.70
C LYS A 326 -21.89 -16.04 -16.46
N THR A 327 -23.01 -16.29 -15.79
CA THR A 327 -24.26 -16.71 -16.43
C THR A 327 -24.74 -15.67 -17.43
N GLN A 328 -24.84 -14.40 -17.04
CA GLN A 328 -25.24 -13.31 -17.94
C GLN A 328 -24.30 -13.16 -19.15
N ARG A 329 -22.98 -13.28 -18.95
CA ARG A 329 -22.02 -13.28 -20.06
C ARG A 329 -22.24 -14.44 -21.02
N SER A 330 -22.59 -15.62 -20.52
CA SER A 330 -22.88 -16.79 -21.37
C SER A 330 -24.17 -16.61 -22.16
N GLU A 331 -25.21 -16.02 -21.56
CA GLU A 331 -26.47 -15.71 -22.23
C GLU A 331 -26.25 -14.70 -23.36
N LEU A 332 -25.58 -13.58 -23.07
CA LEU A 332 -25.25 -12.57 -24.07
C LEU A 332 -24.38 -13.13 -25.20
N ARG A 333 -23.47 -14.06 -24.90
CA ARG A 333 -22.65 -14.73 -25.91
C ARG A 333 -23.50 -15.61 -26.84
N CYS A 334 -24.42 -16.39 -26.28
CA CYS A 334 -25.36 -17.19 -27.06
C CYS A 334 -26.28 -16.31 -27.95
N GLU A 335 -26.75 -15.17 -27.42
CA GLU A 335 -27.53 -14.21 -28.20
C GLU A 335 -26.72 -13.62 -29.34
N LEU A 336 -25.47 -13.23 -29.09
CA LEU A 336 -24.57 -12.68 -30.09
C LEU A 336 -24.28 -13.70 -31.21
N ASP A 337 -24.05 -14.97 -30.87
CA ASP A 337 -23.84 -16.03 -31.86
C ASP A 337 -25.11 -16.30 -32.69
N SER A 338 -26.30 -16.21 -32.07
CA SER A 338 -27.59 -16.27 -32.78
C SER A 338 -27.77 -15.11 -33.76
N LEU A 339 -27.43 -13.89 -33.34
CA LEU A 339 -27.48 -12.70 -34.20
C LEU A 339 -26.49 -12.78 -35.35
N ARG A 340 -25.26 -13.26 -35.11
CA ARG A 340 -24.27 -13.51 -36.17
C ARG A 340 -24.78 -14.52 -37.20
N LYS A 341 -25.42 -15.60 -36.75
CA LYS A 341 -26.01 -16.59 -37.67
C LYS A 341 -27.14 -15.99 -38.50
N LYS A 342 -28.03 -15.20 -37.90
CA LYS A 342 -29.10 -14.48 -38.62
C LYS A 342 -28.54 -13.49 -39.63
N SER A 343 -27.53 -12.72 -39.24
CA SER A 343 -26.83 -11.78 -40.12
C SER A 343 -26.18 -12.52 -41.30
N ALA A 344 -25.49 -13.64 -41.09
CA ALA A 344 -24.91 -14.44 -42.16
C ALA A 344 -25.97 -14.98 -43.14
N MET A 345 -27.14 -15.39 -42.62
CA MET A 345 -28.26 -15.81 -43.49
C MET A 345 -28.82 -14.65 -44.31
N GLN A 346 -28.93 -13.44 -43.73
CA GLN A 346 -29.37 -12.25 -44.45
C GLN A 346 -28.37 -11.84 -45.54
N VAL A 347 -27.06 -11.92 -45.27
CA VAL A 347 -26.02 -11.68 -46.27
C VAL A 347 -26.15 -12.67 -47.43
N ALA A 348 -26.29 -13.96 -47.15
CA ALA A 348 -26.48 -14.97 -48.19
C ALA A 348 -27.75 -14.75 -49.03
N GLN A 349 -28.85 -14.27 -48.41
CA GLN A 349 -30.05 -13.88 -49.13
C GLN A 349 -29.82 -12.66 -50.03
N ILE A 350 -29.10 -11.65 -49.55
CA ILE A 350 -28.76 -10.46 -50.34
C ILE A 350 -27.92 -10.86 -51.55
N ASP A 351 -26.92 -11.72 -51.37
CA ASP A 351 -26.06 -12.20 -52.47
C ASP A 351 -26.90 -12.92 -53.55
N ASP A 352 -27.82 -13.81 -53.15
CA ASP A 352 -28.73 -14.49 -54.09
C ASP A 352 -29.65 -13.51 -54.86
N TYR A 353 -30.12 -12.43 -54.22
CA TYR A 353 -30.88 -11.39 -54.91
C TYR A 353 -30.01 -10.57 -55.86
N VAL A 354 -28.77 -10.25 -55.48
CA VAL A 354 -27.81 -9.52 -56.33
C VAL A 354 -27.46 -10.34 -57.58
N ASP A 355 -27.27 -11.65 -57.42
CA ASP A 355 -27.00 -12.57 -58.54
C ASP A 355 -28.20 -12.63 -59.51
N LYS A 356 -29.43 -12.73 -58.99
CA LYS A 356 -30.67 -12.70 -59.80
C LYS A 356 -30.82 -11.40 -60.58
N ILE A 357 -30.62 -10.26 -59.94
CA ILE A 357 -30.70 -8.94 -60.60
C ILE A 357 -29.62 -8.81 -61.69
N SER A 358 -28.43 -9.34 -61.43
CA SER A 358 -27.32 -9.32 -62.40
C SER A 358 -27.64 -10.19 -63.63
N ALA A 359 -28.24 -11.36 -63.42
CA ALA A 359 -28.69 -12.25 -64.50
C ALA A 359 -29.79 -11.60 -65.38
N GLU A 360 -30.80 -10.96 -64.78
CA GLU A 360 -31.86 -10.25 -65.51
C GLU A 360 -31.30 -9.08 -66.35
N LYS A 361 -30.29 -8.35 -65.84
CA LYS A 361 -29.60 -7.28 -66.58
C LYS A 361 -28.81 -7.78 -67.78
N THR A 362 -28.28 -9.01 -67.72
CA THR A 362 -27.58 -9.62 -68.86
C THR A 362 -28.54 -10.11 -69.95
N GLU A 363 -29.75 -10.56 -69.60
CA GLU A 363 -30.77 -10.96 -70.59
C GLU A 363 -31.47 -9.78 -71.27
N SER A 364 -31.54 -8.62 -70.60
CA SER A 364 -32.22 -7.41 -71.11
C SER A 364 -31.33 -6.48 -71.93
N ARG A 365 -30.08 -6.88 -72.26
CA ARG A 365 -29.20 -6.15 -73.18
C ARG A 365 -29.40 -6.71 -74.60
N PRO A 366 -30.21 -6.08 -75.48
CA PRO A 366 -30.31 -6.52 -76.87
C PRO A 366 -28.95 -6.27 -77.55
N LEU A 367 -28.45 -7.31 -78.23
CA LEU A 367 -27.36 -7.23 -79.19
C LEU A 367 -27.76 -6.23 -80.29
N CYS A 368 -27.13 -5.05 -80.28
CA CYS A 368 -27.02 -4.20 -81.46
C CYS A 368 -25.65 -4.43 -82.11
#